data_AF-A0A7V7SWP7-F1
#
_entry.id   AF-A0A7V7SWP7-F1
#
_cell.length_a   1.000
_cell.length_b   1.000
_cell.length_c   1.000
_cell.angle_alpha   90.00
_cell.angle_beta   90.00
_cell.angle_gamma   90.00
#
_symmetry.space_group_name_H-M   'P 1'
#
loop_
_entity.id
_entity.type
_entity.pdbx_description
1 polymer ?
#
loop_
_entity_poly.entity_id
_entity_poly.type
_entity_poly.pdbx_seq_one_letter_code
_entity_poly.pdbx_strand_id
1 'polypeptide(L)' 'MRIHHDEDVEVYLNGLPVFQASGYTTDYQFYPLTAESRKALRAGDNLVAIHCRQTGGGQFIDWGLVEWNAPAEE' A
#
# COMPACT_ATOMS: atom_id res chain seq x y z
N MET A 1 5.94 -1.47 -1.39
CA MET A 1 4.79 -0.59 -1.19
C MET A 1 5.01 0.16 0.11
N ARG A 2 4.82 1.48 0.11
CA ARG A 2 4.87 2.32 1.31
C ARG A 2 3.45 2.81 1.60
N ILE A 3 2.99 2.69 2.84
CA ILE A 3 1.63 3.11 3.22
C ILE A 3 1.61 3.68 4.65
N HIS A 4 0.77 4.68 4.87
CA HIS A 4 0.40 5.20 6.20
C HIS A 4 -1.10 5.48 6.17
N HIS A 5 -1.83 4.91 7.12
CA HIS A 5 -3.29 4.92 7.13
C HIS A 5 -3.85 5.01 8.55
N ASP A 6 -5.02 5.64 8.67
CA ASP A 6 -5.66 5.92 9.96
C ASP A 6 -6.69 4.86 10.40
N GLU A 7 -7.01 3.85 9.58
CA GLU A 7 -7.89 2.73 9.94
C GLU A 7 -7.80 1.62 8.87
N ASP A 8 -8.68 0.62 8.96
CA ASP A 8 -8.93 -0.44 8.00
C ASP A 8 -8.79 0.05 6.54
N VAL A 9 -7.86 -0.57 5.81
CA VAL A 9 -7.48 -0.18 4.46
C VAL A 9 -7.43 -1.37 3.52
N GLU A 10 -7.91 -1.15 2.30
CA GLU A 10 -7.86 -2.07 1.17
C GLU A 10 -7.22 -1.36 -0.03
N VAL A 11 -6.26 -2.03 -0.67
CA VAL A 11 -5.56 -1.51 -1.85
C VAL A 11 -5.66 -2.51 -2.99
N TYR A 12 -6.02 -2.01 -4.17
CA TYR A 12 -6.09 -2.74 -5.41
C TYR A 12 -5.17 -2.14 -6.46
N LEU A 13 -4.51 -2.99 -7.24
CA LEU A 13 -3.67 -2.62 -8.37
C LEU A 13 -4.22 -3.29 -9.63
N ASN A 14 -4.65 -2.50 -10.62
CA ASN A 14 -5.26 -2.98 -11.85
C ASN A 14 -6.40 -3.99 -11.61
N GLY A 15 -7.18 -3.79 -10.54
CA GLY A 15 -8.30 -4.65 -10.14
C GLY A 15 -7.91 -5.86 -9.27
N LEU A 16 -6.62 -6.14 -9.08
CA LEU A 16 -6.16 -7.21 -8.18
C LEU A 16 -5.99 -6.67 -6.76
N PRO A 17 -6.53 -7.31 -5.70
CA PRO A 17 -6.22 -6.94 -4.33
C PRO A 17 -4.72 -7.17 -4.05
N VAL A 18 -4.04 -6.16 -3.51
CA VAL A 18 -2.60 -6.23 -3.23
C VAL A 18 -2.22 -5.97 -1.78
N PHE A 19 -3.12 -5.36 -1.00
CA PHE A 19 -2.92 -5.15 0.43
C PHE A 19 -4.24 -4.98 1.15
N GLN A 20 -4.31 -5.52 2.36
CA GLN A 20 -5.38 -5.28 3.31
C GLN A 20 -4.78 -5.26 4.72
N ALA A 21 -5.20 -4.29 5.52
CA ALA A 21 -4.83 -4.20 6.93
C ALA A 21 -5.99 -3.65 7.75
N SER A 22 -6.00 -3.96 9.04
CA SER A 22 -6.94 -3.41 10.01
C SER A 22 -6.24 -2.51 11.01
N GLY A 23 -6.97 -1.54 11.57
CA GLY A 23 -6.43 -0.54 12.48
C GLY A 23 -5.58 0.52 11.77
N TYR A 24 -4.81 1.29 12.54
CA TYR A 24 -4.02 2.42 12.05
C TYR A 24 -2.51 2.21 12.18
N THR A 25 -1.72 2.97 11.42
CA THR A 25 -0.27 3.08 11.61
C THR A 25 0.09 4.46 12.16
N THR A 26 1.20 4.58 12.88
CA THR A 26 1.70 5.88 13.40
C THR A 26 2.85 6.45 12.57
N ASP A 27 3.30 5.71 11.57
CA ASP A 27 4.37 6.05 10.64
C ASP A 27 4.15 5.32 9.29
N TYR A 28 5.08 5.57 8.36
CA TYR A 28 5.10 4.86 7.08
C TYR A 28 5.61 3.44 7.24
N GLN A 29 4.79 2.48 6.85
CA GLN A 29 5.12 1.08 6.82
C GLN A 29 5.49 0.63 5.41
N PHE A 30 6.44 -0.31 5.32
CA PHE A 30 6.89 -0.88 4.05
C PHE A 30 6.47 -2.34 3.94
N TYR A 31 5.63 -2.62 2.94
CA TYR A 31 5.19 -3.97 2.62
C TYR A 31 5.71 -4.37 1.24
N PRO A 32 6.44 -5.49 1.10
CA PRO A 32 6.81 -6.00 -0.21
C PRO A 32 5.54 -6.42 -0.96
N LEU A 33 5.46 -6.08 -2.25
CA LEU A 33 4.45 -6.71 -3.11
C LEU A 33 4.75 -8.21 -3.18
N THR A 34 3.73 -9.05 -3.15
CA THR A 34 3.90 -10.49 -3.37
C THR A 34 4.34 -10.75 -4.82
N ALA A 35 4.82 -11.96 -5.11
CA ALA A 35 5.14 -12.36 -6.48
C ALA A 35 3.91 -12.30 -7.41
N GLU A 36 2.72 -12.56 -6.87
CA GLU A 36 1.46 -12.46 -7.61
C GLU A 36 1.07 -11.00 -7.84
N SER A 37 1.10 -10.17 -6.80
CA SER A 37 0.77 -8.73 -6.90
C SER A 37 1.69 -7.99 -7.87
N ARG A 38 2.98 -8.38 -7.96
CA ARG A 38 3.91 -7.83 -8.96
C ARG A 38 3.48 -8.12 -10.40
N LYS A 39 2.78 -9.22 -10.67
CA LYS A 39 2.28 -9.54 -12.02
C LYS A 39 1.14 -8.62 -12.46
N ALA A 40 0.47 -7.96 -11.52
CA ALA A 40 -0.52 -6.96 -11.84
C ALA A 40 0.10 -5.67 -12.41
N LEU A 41 1.40 -5.41 -12.16
CA LEU A 41 2.08 -4.27 -12.76
C LEU A 41 2.21 -4.46 -14.28
N ARG A 42 1.92 -3.40 -15.02
CA ARG A 42 2.13 -3.35 -16.47
C ARG A 42 3.02 -2.15 -16.82
N ALA A 43 3.69 -2.25 -17.97
CA ALA A 43 4.39 -1.10 -18.54
C ALA A 43 3.39 0.03 -18.84
N GLY A 44 3.76 1.27 -18.53
CA GLY A 44 2.89 2.44 -18.66
C GLY A 44 1.92 2.61 -17.49
N ASP A 45 0.68 2.96 -17.81
CA ASP A 45 -0.28 3.40 -16.79
C ASP A 45 -0.76 2.25 -15.92
N ASN A 46 -0.67 2.42 -14.61
CA ASN A 46 -1.24 1.51 -13.63
C ASN A 46 -2.35 2.22 -12.87
N LEU A 47 -3.48 1.55 -12.68
CA LEU A 47 -4.59 2.05 -11.89
C LEU A 47 -4.48 1.50 -10.47
N VAL A 48 -4.55 2.41 -9.50
CA VAL A 48 -4.59 2.06 -8.08
C VAL A 48 -5.92 2.54 -7.52
N ALA A 49 -6.62 1.64 -6.83
CA ALA A 49 -7.82 1.97 -6.07
C ALA A 49 -7.57 1.69 -4.60
N ILE A 50 -7.92 2.64 -3.74
CA ILE A 50 -7.69 2.55 -2.29
C ILE A 50 -8.98 2.92 -1.58
N HIS A 51 -9.34 2.12 -0.59
CA HIS A 51 -10.43 2.41 0.34
C HIS A 51 -9.87 2.32 1.75
N CYS A 52 -9.91 3.44 2.48
CA CYS A 52 -9.62 3.47 3.91
C CYS A 52 -10.89 3.88 4.64
N ARG A 53 -11.42 2.98 5.48
CA ARG A 53 -12.68 3.18 6.17
C ARG A 53 -12.42 3.67 7.59
N GLN A 54 -12.43 4.98 7.75
CA GLN A 54 -12.33 5.61 9.07
C GLN A 54 -13.64 5.50 9.87
N THR A 55 -13.52 5.16 11.15
CA THR A 55 -14.66 5.16 12.09
C THR A 55 -14.55 6.26 13.16
N GLY A 56 -13.36 6.87 13.31
CA GLY A 56 -13.07 8.06 14.12
C GLY A 56 -11.59 8.46 14.01
N GLY A 57 -11.20 9.68 14.39
CA GLY A 57 -9.79 10.12 14.34
C GLY A 57 -9.47 11.14 13.25
N GLY A 58 -8.23 11.08 12.72
CA GLY A 58 -7.59 12.13 11.90
C GLY A 58 -7.91 12.12 10.40
N GLN A 59 -8.47 11.02 9.88
CA GLN A 59 -8.80 10.77 8.48
C GLN A 59 -7.61 10.93 7.51
N PHE A 60 -6.76 9.92 7.44
CA PHE A 60 -5.56 9.92 6.61
C PHE A 60 -5.33 8.61 5.84
N ILE A 61 -4.85 8.77 4.61
CA ILE A 61 -4.28 7.71 3.78
C ILE A 61 -3.21 8.31 2.86
N ASP A 62 -2.00 7.75 2.90
CA ASP A 62 -0.94 8.00 1.92
C ASP A 62 -0.38 6.65 1.48
N TRP A 63 -0.23 6.49 0.17
CA TRP A 63 0.21 5.27 -0.45
C TRP A 63 1.18 5.57 -1.59
N GLY A 64 2.25 4.77 -1.67
CA GLY A 64 3.23 4.87 -2.74
C GLY A 64 3.74 3.50 -3.19
N LEU A 65 3.92 3.36 -4.51
CA LEU A 65 4.76 2.34 -5.08
C LEU A 65 6.21 2.88 -5.11
N VAL A 66 7.11 2.16 -4.44
CA VAL A 66 8.52 2.55 -4.33
C VAL A 66 9.39 1.38 -4.73
N GLU A 67 10.51 1.68 -5.39
CA GLU A 67 11.64 0.76 -5.46
C GLU A 67 12.33 0.80 -4.10
N TRP A 68 12.30 -0.34 -3.38
CA TRP A 68 12.98 -0.46 -2.09
C TRP A 68 14.35 -1.07 -2.32
N ASN A 69 15.36 -0.21 -2.34
CA ASN A 69 16.74 -0.65 -2.22
C ASN A 69 17.02 -0.79 -0.73
N ALA A 70 17.06 -2.04 -0.24
CA ALA A 70 17.52 -2.28 1.12
C ALA A 70 18.92 -1.65 1.27
N PRO A 71 19.20 -0.97 2.40
CA PRO A 71 20.56 -0.50 2.66
C PRO A 71 21.53 -1.69 2.54
N ALA A 72 22.69 -1.44 1.94
CA ALA A 72 23.74 -2.46 1.90
C ALA A 72 24.00 -2.93 3.34
N GLU A 73 24.00 -4.25 3.55
CA GLU A 73 24.47 -4.81 4.82
C GLU A 73 25.93 -4.37 5.00
N GLU A 74 26.22 -3.68 6.12
CA GLU A 74 27.59 -3.35 6.54
C GLU A 74 28.34 -4.57 7.08
#